data_AF-A0A3A3GF07-F1
#
_entry.id   AF-A0A3A3GF07-F1
#
_cell.length_a   1.000
_cell.length_b   1.000
_cell.length_c   1.000
_cell.angle_alpha   90.00
_cell.angle_beta   90.00
_cell.angle_gamma   90.00
#
_symmetry.space_group_name_H-M   'P 1'
#
loop_
_entity.id
_entity.type
_entity.pdbx_description
1 polymer ?
#
loop_
_entity_poly.entity_id
_entity_poly.type
_entity_poly.pdbx_seq_one_letter_code
_entity_poly.pdbx_strand_id
1 'polypeptide(L)'
;MGRKPGRPESDNPKSCIIPETRVTREEYWMIQFKAALFTGGNVAEFIRRAANNYVGDFKLMACAECNSDMTMSPQDESYHMSVSGKQLQVKVHGVPTYVCSHCEEQIVDVKLSAKIEEYIEEEVLYRLNGHDTIPTDIYFNQLIGQQI
;
A
#
# COMPACT_ATOMS: atom_id res chain seq x y z
N MET A 1 17.08 21.11 46.57
CA MET A 1 15.91 21.16 45.65
C MET A 1 16.22 20.29 44.44
N GLY A 2 15.70 19.06 44.41
CA GLY A 2 15.97 18.11 43.33
C GLY A 2 15.20 18.46 42.06
N ARG A 3 15.89 18.61 40.93
CA ARG A 3 15.28 18.75 39.61
C ARG A 3 14.70 17.37 39.23
N LYS A 4 13.38 17.31 38.97
CA LYS A 4 12.76 16.11 38.38
C LYS A 4 13.43 15.86 37.01
N PRO A 5 13.97 14.67 36.73
CA PRO A 5 14.48 14.35 35.40
C PRO A 5 13.30 14.42 34.43
N GLY A 6 13.42 15.29 33.41
CA GLY A 6 12.45 15.37 32.32
C GLY A 6 12.36 14.04 31.59
N ARG A 7 11.17 13.72 31.08
CA ARG A 7 10.95 12.56 30.21
C ARG A 7 11.95 12.63 29.03
N PRO A 8 12.66 11.54 28.70
CA PRO A 8 13.50 11.52 27.50
C PRO A 8 12.65 11.86 26.28
N GLU A 9 13.04 12.86 25.52
CA GLU A 9 12.47 13.09 24.20
C GLU A 9 12.83 11.88 23.34
N SER A 10 11.83 11.17 22.82
CA SER A 10 12.08 10.03 21.94
C SER A 10 12.61 10.54 20.60
N ASP A 11 13.75 10.02 20.15
CA ASP A 11 14.30 10.22 18.80
C ASP A 11 13.45 9.60 17.67
N ASN A 12 12.18 9.28 17.94
CA ASN A 12 11.29 8.71 16.94
C ASN A 12 11.00 9.79 15.89
N PRO A 13 11.42 9.62 14.62
CA PRO A 13 11.09 10.58 13.58
C PRO A 13 9.57 10.65 13.49
N LYS A 14 9.01 11.84 13.75
CA LYS A 14 7.58 12.14 13.54
C LYS A 14 7.30 12.33 12.05
N SER A 15 7.77 11.43 11.21
CA SER A 15 7.49 11.42 9.76
C SER A 15 6.08 10.91 9.45
N CYS A 16 5.13 11.04 10.38
CA CYS A 16 3.73 10.85 10.06
C CYS A 16 3.29 12.04 9.22
N ILE A 17 3.42 11.92 7.90
CA ILE A 17 2.69 12.76 6.95
C ILE A 17 1.21 12.57 7.30
N ILE A 18 0.62 13.59 7.93
CA ILE A 18 -0.79 13.55 8.29
C ILE A 18 -1.56 13.67 6.97
N PRO A 19 -2.47 12.73 6.65
CA PRO A 19 -3.22 12.79 5.40
C PRO A 19 -3.98 14.13 5.28
N GLU A 20 -3.97 14.70 4.07
CA GLU A 20 -4.64 15.97 3.78
C GLU A 20 -6.15 15.89 4.05
N THR A 21 -6.74 14.72 3.76
CA THR A 21 -8.12 14.41 4.10
C THR A 21 -8.15 13.64 5.41
N ARG A 22 -8.72 14.25 6.45
CA ARG A 22 -8.97 13.60 7.73
C ARG A 22 -10.38 13.07 7.75
N VAL A 23 -10.56 11.92 8.42
CA VAL A 23 -11.87 11.42 8.80
C VAL A 23 -12.59 12.53 9.58
N THR A 24 -13.72 12.97 9.06
CA THR A 24 -14.58 13.95 9.73
C THR A 24 -15.08 13.40 11.06
N ARG A 25 -15.57 14.29 11.93
CA ARG A 25 -16.15 13.85 13.21
C ARG A 25 -17.31 12.88 12.97
N GLU A 26 -18.13 13.16 11.98
CA GLU A 26 -19.30 12.38 11.59
C GLU A 26 -18.90 11.00 11.06
N GLU A 27 -17.90 10.93 10.17
CA GLU A 27 -17.37 9.65 9.66
C GLU A 27 -16.72 8.82 10.77
N TYR A 28 -16.02 9.47 11.71
CA TYR A 28 -15.43 8.79 12.86
C TYR A 28 -16.52 8.11 13.71
N TRP A 29 -17.59 8.84 14.04
CA TRP A 29 -18.72 8.26 14.77
C TRP A 29 -19.43 7.17 13.97
N MET A 30 -19.57 7.33 12.66
CA MET A 30 -20.10 6.27 11.80
C MET A 30 -19.24 5.00 11.90
N ILE A 31 -17.91 5.10 11.83
CA ILE A 31 -17.00 3.95 11.97
C ILE A 31 -17.18 3.30 13.35
N GLN A 32 -17.25 4.09 14.42
CA GLN A 32 -17.46 3.60 15.78
C GLN A 32 -18.80 2.86 15.93
N PHE A 33 -19.89 3.42 15.39
CA PHE A 33 -21.20 2.77 15.44
C PHE A 33 -21.23 1.49 14.62
N LYS A 34 -20.62 1.47 13.43
CA LYS A 34 -20.51 0.25 12.62
C LYS A 34 -19.68 -0.83 13.34
N ALA A 35 -18.58 -0.46 13.99
CA ALA A 35 -17.80 -1.40 14.79
C ALA A 35 -18.61 -1.96 15.97
N ALA A 36 -19.35 -1.10 16.70
CA ALA A 36 -20.23 -1.54 17.77
C ALA A 36 -21.30 -2.54 17.29
N LEU A 37 -21.89 -2.30 16.12
CA LEU A 37 -22.94 -3.16 15.54
C LEU A 37 -22.41 -4.49 14.99
N PHE A 38 -21.28 -4.48 14.27
CA PHE A 38 -20.85 -5.62 13.46
C PHE A 38 -19.66 -6.40 14.02
N THR A 39 -18.89 -5.80 14.94
CA THR A 39 -17.67 -6.40 15.50
C THR A 39 -17.57 -6.23 17.02
N GLY A 40 -18.72 -6.00 17.70
CA GLY A 40 -18.77 -5.88 19.16
C GLY A 40 -17.96 -4.70 19.71
N GLY A 41 -17.73 -3.66 18.90
CA GLY A 41 -16.94 -2.48 19.24
C GLY A 41 -15.47 -2.54 18.81
N ASN A 42 -15.01 -3.63 18.20
CA ASN A 42 -13.64 -3.73 17.72
C ASN A 42 -13.45 -3.02 16.37
N VAL A 43 -12.97 -1.77 16.42
CA VAL A 43 -12.74 -0.94 15.23
C VAL A 43 -11.69 -1.54 14.29
N ALA A 44 -10.61 -2.12 14.81
CA ALA A 44 -9.56 -2.69 13.98
C ALA A 44 -10.08 -3.91 13.19
N GLU A 45 -10.89 -4.75 13.82
CA GLU A 45 -11.56 -5.85 13.13
C GLU A 45 -12.54 -5.36 12.06
N PHE A 46 -13.29 -4.30 12.36
CA PHE A 46 -14.19 -3.69 11.38
C PHE A 46 -13.43 -3.17 10.16
N ILE A 47 -12.32 -2.46 10.36
CA ILE A 47 -11.47 -1.94 9.27
C ILE A 47 -10.91 -3.10 8.42
N ARG A 48 -10.40 -4.17 9.04
CA ARG A 48 -9.91 -5.34 8.29
C ARG A 48 -11.00 -5.99 7.45
N ARG A 49 -12.19 -6.19 8.02
CA ARG A 49 -13.33 -6.73 7.29
C ARG A 49 -13.73 -5.79 6.14
N ALA A 50 -13.76 -4.49 6.38
CA ALA A 50 -14.09 -3.50 5.35
C ALA A 50 -13.07 -3.51 4.20
N ALA A 51 -11.77 -3.53 4.52
CA ALA A 51 -10.69 -3.57 3.54
C ALA A 51 -10.75 -4.85 2.68
N ASN A 52 -10.91 -6.02 3.31
CA ASN A 52 -10.97 -7.30 2.59
C ASN A 52 -12.20 -7.44 1.69
N ASN A 53 -13.31 -6.77 2.02
CA ASN A 53 -14.55 -6.80 1.22
C ASN A 53 -14.67 -5.59 0.28
N TYR A 54 -13.72 -4.67 0.29
CA TYR A 54 -13.77 -3.52 -0.59
C TYR A 54 -13.44 -3.93 -2.02
N VAL A 55 -14.47 -3.92 -2.86
CA VAL A 55 -14.33 -4.00 -4.32
C VAL A 55 -14.49 -2.59 -4.84
N GLY A 56 -13.36 -1.97 -5.20
CA GLY A 56 -13.36 -0.65 -5.80
C GLY A 56 -13.62 -0.73 -7.30
N ASP A 57 -14.25 0.31 -7.85
CA ASP A 57 -14.31 0.51 -9.29
C ASP A 57 -13.00 1.14 -9.79
N PHE A 58 -12.43 0.56 -10.83
CA PHE A 58 -11.33 1.18 -11.56
C PHE A 58 -11.85 2.31 -12.43
N LYS A 59 -11.09 3.40 -12.51
CA LYS A 59 -11.49 4.52 -13.38
C LYS A 59 -11.29 4.10 -14.83
N LEU A 60 -12.34 4.22 -15.64
CA LEU A 60 -12.21 4.08 -17.08
C LEU A 60 -11.29 5.19 -17.60
N MET A 61 -10.28 4.80 -18.39
CA MET A 61 -9.34 5.73 -19.00
C MET A 61 -9.29 5.50 -20.51
N ALA A 62 -9.21 6.61 -21.25
CA ALA A 62 -8.94 6.60 -22.67
C ALA A 62 -7.43 6.70 -22.90
N CYS A 63 -6.93 5.99 -23.90
CA CYS A 63 -5.53 6.04 -24.30
C CYS A 63 -5.17 7.44 -24.83
N ALA A 64 -4.06 8.02 -24.35
CA ALA A 64 -3.60 9.33 -24.79
C ALA A 64 -3.23 9.38 -26.29
N GLU A 65 -2.75 8.26 -26.85
CA GLU A 65 -2.24 8.18 -28.23
C GLU A 65 -3.34 7.92 -29.26
N CYS A 66 -4.25 6.99 -28.99
CA CYS A 66 -5.26 6.54 -29.96
C CYS A 66 -6.72 6.76 -29.51
N ASN A 67 -6.93 7.36 -28.33
CA ASN A 67 -8.24 7.68 -27.75
C ASN A 67 -9.20 6.49 -27.63
N SER A 68 -8.66 5.26 -27.68
CA SER A 68 -9.41 4.01 -27.49
C SER A 68 -9.51 3.66 -26.00
N ASP A 69 -10.47 2.82 -25.65
CA ASP A 69 -10.67 2.37 -24.28
C ASP A 69 -9.47 1.54 -23.78
N MET A 70 -9.00 1.86 -22.58
CA MET A 70 -8.00 1.08 -21.88
C MET A 70 -8.66 0.08 -20.95
N THR A 71 -8.10 -1.13 -20.94
CA THR A 71 -8.51 -2.19 -20.04
C THR A 71 -7.42 -2.45 -19.02
N MET A 72 -7.79 -2.87 -17.83
CA MET A 72 -6.82 -3.18 -16.80
C MET A 72 -6.36 -4.63 -16.97
N SER A 73 -5.04 -4.82 -17.02
CA SER A 73 -4.42 -6.13 -17.12
C SER A 73 -3.34 -6.27 -16.05
N PRO A 74 -3.18 -7.45 -15.42
CA PRO A 74 -2.05 -7.72 -14.54
C PRO A 74 -0.74 -7.70 -15.33
N GLN A 75 0.27 -7.00 -14.82
CA GLN A 75 1.64 -6.94 -15.34
C GLN A 75 2.66 -7.22 -14.24
N ASP A 76 3.86 -7.64 -14.64
CA ASP A 76 4.98 -7.85 -13.73
C ASP A 76 5.86 -6.59 -13.67
N GLU A 77 6.18 -6.12 -12.47
CA GLU A 77 7.09 -4.99 -12.23
C GLU A 77 8.37 -5.45 -11.53
N SER A 78 9.49 -4.77 -11.76
CA SER A 78 10.78 -5.08 -11.14
C SER A 78 11.36 -3.87 -10.43
N TYR A 79 11.65 -4.03 -9.14
CA TYR A 79 12.21 -3.02 -8.27
C TYR A 79 13.66 -3.37 -7.95
N HIS A 80 14.56 -2.42 -8.15
CA HIS A 80 16.00 -2.60 -7.97
C HIS A 80 16.49 -1.77 -6.80
N MET A 81 17.22 -2.38 -5.87
CA MET A 81 17.73 -1.70 -4.69
C MET A 81 19.11 -2.21 -4.28
N SER A 82 19.89 -1.36 -3.62
CA SER A 82 21.21 -1.70 -3.11
C SER A 82 21.14 -2.00 -1.62
N VAL A 83 21.38 -3.25 -1.24
CA VAL A 83 21.36 -3.72 0.15
C VAL A 83 22.75 -4.21 0.53
N SER A 84 23.40 -3.53 1.47
CA SER A 84 24.75 -3.85 1.95
C SER A 84 25.79 -4.02 0.82
N GLY A 85 25.68 -3.22 -0.24
CA GLY A 85 26.58 -3.26 -1.40
C GLY A 85 26.27 -4.36 -2.42
N LYS A 86 25.20 -5.15 -2.22
CA LYS A 86 24.69 -6.10 -3.21
C LYS A 86 23.46 -5.51 -3.91
N GLN A 87 23.37 -5.72 -5.22
CA GLN A 87 22.16 -5.40 -5.98
C GLN A 87 21.11 -6.47 -5.71
N LEU A 88 19.95 -6.05 -5.24
CA LEU A 88 18.78 -6.87 -5.06
C LEU A 88 17.73 -6.45 -6.09
N GLN A 89 17.14 -7.44 -6.74
CA GLN A 89 15.98 -7.26 -7.60
C GLN A 89 14.79 -7.98 -6.96
N VAL A 90 13.70 -7.25 -6.77
CA VAL A 90 12.43 -7.78 -6.29
C VAL A 90 11.42 -7.66 -7.42
N LYS A 91 10.85 -8.79 -7.82
CA LYS A 91 9.82 -8.87 -8.86
C LYS A 91 8.45 -8.94 -8.21
N VAL A 92 7.56 -8.03 -8.60
CA VAL A 92 6.17 -7.99 -8.14
C VAL A 92 5.27 -8.42 -9.28
N HIS A 93 4.52 -9.49 -9.05
CA HIS A 93 3.65 -10.11 -10.05
C HIS A 93 2.22 -9.61 -9.96
N GLY A 94 1.61 -9.39 -11.12
CA GLY A 94 0.18 -9.11 -11.23
C GLY A 94 -0.22 -7.71 -10.73
N VAL A 95 0.66 -6.73 -10.89
CA VAL A 95 0.34 -5.32 -10.63
C VAL A 95 -0.68 -4.85 -11.67
N PRO A 96 -1.80 -4.22 -11.26
CA PRO A 96 -2.80 -3.72 -12.20
C PRO A 96 -2.25 -2.56 -13.03
N THR A 97 -2.20 -2.73 -14.35
CA THR A 97 -1.76 -1.72 -15.31
C THR A 97 -2.85 -1.50 -16.35
N TYR A 98 -3.06 -0.25 -16.77
CA TYR A 98 -3.97 0.04 -17.88
C TYR A 98 -3.25 -0.21 -19.20
N VAL A 99 -3.83 -1.04 -20.04
CA VAL A 99 -3.31 -1.39 -21.37
C VAL A 99 -4.33 -0.99 -22.42
N CYS A 100 -3.88 -0.25 -23.43
CA CYS A 100 -4.74 0.12 -24.54
C CYS A 100 -5.03 -1.09 -25.42
N SER A 101 -6.32 -1.34 -25.67
CA SER A 101 -6.79 -2.46 -26.50
C SER A 101 -6.36 -2.37 -27.97
N HIS A 102 -5.91 -1.20 -28.44
CA HIS A 102 -5.58 -0.96 -29.85
C HIS A 102 -4.09 -0.77 -30.12
N CYS A 103 -3.39 0.07 -29.35
CA CYS A 103 -1.98 0.39 -29.57
C CYS A 103 -1.03 -0.20 -28.53
N GLU A 104 -1.55 -1.00 -27.59
CA GLU A 104 -0.79 -1.67 -26.52
C GLU A 104 -0.05 -0.73 -25.54
N GLU A 105 -0.30 0.58 -25.64
CA GLU A 105 0.27 1.58 -24.74
C GLU A 105 -0.14 1.31 -23.29
N GLN A 106 0.81 1.45 -22.37
CA GLN A 106 0.63 1.13 -20.96
C GLN A 106 0.67 2.39 -20.10
N ILE A 107 -0.31 2.52 -19.21
CA ILE A 107 -0.32 3.57 -18.19
C ILE A 107 -0.22 2.91 -16.82
N VAL A 108 0.89 3.22 -16.14
CA VAL A 108 1.18 2.77 -14.78
C VAL A 108 0.70 3.82 -13.78
N ASP A 109 0.06 3.38 -12.70
CA ASP A 109 -0.31 4.28 -11.60
C ASP A 109 0.92 4.55 -10.72
N VAL A 110 1.51 5.73 -10.90
CA VAL A 110 2.70 6.19 -10.16
C VAL A 110 2.50 6.14 -8.64
N LYS A 111 1.29 6.40 -8.14
CA LYS A 111 1.01 6.36 -6.69
C LYS A 111 0.99 4.93 -6.18
N LEU A 112 0.47 4.00 -6.98
CA LEU A 112 0.50 2.59 -6.65
C LEU A 112 1.94 2.07 -6.63
N SER A 113 2.73 2.33 -7.67
CA SER A 113 4.12 1.90 -7.75
C SER A 113 4.96 2.45 -6.59
N ALA A 114 4.78 3.74 -6.23
CA ALA A 114 5.46 4.32 -5.07
C ALA A 114 5.08 3.62 -3.75
N LYS A 115 3.82 3.20 -3.59
CA LYS A 115 3.38 2.45 -2.40
C LYS A 115 3.90 1.01 -2.36
N ILE A 116 4.04 0.38 -3.52
CA ILE A 116 4.69 -0.93 -3.64
C ILE A 116 6.17 -0.81 -3.25
N GLU A 117 6.88 0.21 -3.77
CA GLU A 117 8.27 0.46 -3.44
C GLU A 117 8.49 0.68 -1.94
N GLU A 118 7.69 1.56 -1.32
CA GLU A 118 7.71 1.82 0.13
C GLU A 118 7.50 0.53 0.95
N TYR A 119 6.54 -0.32 0.54
CA TYR A 119 6.32 -1.62 1.18
C TYR A 119 7.54 -2.54 1.07
N ILE A 120 8.18 -2.63 -0.11
CA ILE A 120 9.36 -3.48 -0.31
C ILE A 120 10.51 -2.98 0.56
N GLU A 121 10.73 -1.67 0.63
CA GLU A 121 11.76 -1.08 1.49
C GLU A 121 11.54 -1.41 2.97
N GLU A 122 10.30 -1.27 3.46
CA GLU A 122 9.95 -1.63 4.84
C GLU A 122 10.15 -3.13 5.12
N GLU A 123 9.72 -4.00 4.21
CA GLU A 123 9.86 -5.45 4.34
C GLU A 123 11.34 -5.88 4.34
N VAL A 124 12.15 -5.26 3.47
CA VAL A 124 13.60 -5.48 3.41
C VAL A 124 14.26 -5.08 4.72
N LEU A 125 13.95 -3.89 5.24
CA LEU A 125 14.50 -3.41 6.52
C LEU A 125 14.07 -4.31 7.68
N TYR A 126 12.80 -4.73 7.70
CA TYR A 126 12.28 -5.64 8.71
C TYR A 126 13.06 -6.97 8.72
N ARG A 127 13.24 -7.60 7.55
CA ARG A 127 13.95 -8.88 7.44
C ARG A 127 15.45 -8.78 7.67
N LEU A 128 16.09 -7.68 7.26
CA LEU A 128 17.50 -7.43 7.56
C LEU A 128 17.74 -7.36 9.08
N ASN A 129 16.85 -6.72 9.82
CA ASN A 129 16.91 -6.66 11.28
C ASN A 129 16.63 -8.03 11.93
N GLY A 130 15.77 -8.84 11.30
CA GLY A 130 15.44 -10.20 11.74
C GLY A 130 16.45 -11.29 11.33
N HIS A 131 17.43 -10.96 10.49
CA HIS A 131 18.31 -11.93 9.80
C HIS A 131 17.56 -12.96 8.93
N ASP A 132 16.42 -12.56 8.39
CA ASP A 132 15.59 -13.39 7.50
C ASP A 132 15.94 -13.20 6.02
N THR A 133 15.54 -14.14 5.18
CA THR A 133 15.75 -14.05 3.73
C THR A 133 14.80 -13.03 3.10
N ILE A 134 15.35 -12.08 2.36
CA ILE A 134 14.58 -11.08 1.61
C ILE A 134 13.85 -11.76 0.44
N PRO A 135 12.54 -11.53 0.25
CA PRO A 135 11.80 -12.10 -0.87
C PRO A 135 12.27 -11.49 -2.20
N THR A 136 12.50 -12.34 -3.19
CA THR A 136 12.78 -11.92 -4.59
C THR A 136 11.52 -11.82 -5.43
N ASP A 137 10.47 -12.53 -5.03
CA ASP A 137 9.21 -12.64 -5.77
C ASP A 137 8.05 -12.36 -4.81
N ILE A 138 7.20 -11.41 -5.19
CA ILE A 138 6.04 -10.97 -4.44
C ILE A 138 4.84 -10.99 -5.37
N TYR A 139 3.68 -11.47 -4.90
CA TYR A 139 2.44 -11.40 -5.69
C TYR A 139 1.57 -10.26 -5.18
N PHE A 140 1.14 -9.37 -6.07
CA PHE A 140 0.37 -8.18 -5.71
C PHE A 140 -0.94 -8.54 -4.98
N ASN A 141 -1.59 -9.63 -5.38
CA ASN A 141 -2.80 -10.13 -4.75
C ASN A 141 -2.61 -10.49 -3.25
N GLN A 142 -1.40 -10.91 -2.85
CA GLN A 142 -1.05 -11.17 -1.46
C GLN A 142 -0.92 -9.87 -0.65
N LEU A 143 -0.49 -8.78 -1.29
CA LEU A 143 -0.35 -7.46 -0.65
C LEU A 143 -1.72 -6.85 -0.31
N ILE A 144 -2.70 -7.05 -1.20
CA ILE A 144 -4.05 -6.50 -1.03
C ILE A 144 -5.03 -7.47 -0.36
N GLY A 145 -4.59 -8.68 0.00
CA GLY A 145 -5.43 -9.69 0.67
C GLY A 145 -6.56 -10.25 -0.20
N GLN A 146 -6.48 -10.14 -1.53
CA GLN A 146 -7.48 -10.67 -2.45
C GLN A 146 -7.03 -12.03 -3.00
N GLN A 147 -7.85 -13.06 -2.81
CA GLN A 147 -7.75 -14.30 -3.57
C GLN A 147 -8.52 -14.09 -4.87
N ILE A 148 -7.82 -14.12 -6.02
CA ILE A 148 -8.43 -14.15 -7.35
C ILE A 148 -8.91 -15.58 -7.63
#